data_AF-A0A224XR38-F1
#
_entry.id   AF-A0A224XR38-F1
#
_cell.length_a   1.000
_cell.length_b   1.000
_cell.length_c   1.000
_cell.angle_alpha   90.00
_cell.angle_beta   90.00
_cell.angle_gamma   90.00
#
_symmetry.space_group_name_H-M   'P 1'
#
loop_
_entity.id
_entity.type
_entity.pdbx_description
1 polymer ?
#
loop_
_entity_poly.entity_id
_entity_poly.type
_entity_poly.pdbx_seq_one_letter_code
_entity_poly.pdbx_strand_id
1 'polypeptide(L)'
;TSVASPVVAGAVALLASGVFHRGNAINPASMKQALMASARRLPGINMFEQGHGKLDLLKAYHILNSYTPQASLSPSYIDLGECQYMWPYCTQPLYYSAIPTIINVTILNGLGVSGRIVDKPKWYPYVPQNGHYLEVSLTYSKILWPWSGWMGVSLTVSSAGISYSGSAQGHVELVIESPSDDGGSAPKRSYIRLPIRANIIPTPPRRKRLLWDQFHNLRYPPGYFPRDNLRMKADPLDWNADHIHTNFKDMYGHVRAAGYYIEVLGAPLTCFEASNYGAIFIVDPEEEFFPEEIAKLKKDIDNGLSLIIFADWYNVTVMRKVKFFDENTRQWWMPDTGGANVPALNDLLSSWGIVLGDTVYDGEYTIS
;
A
#
# COMPACT_ATOMS: atom_id res chain seq x y z
N THR A 1 -1.69 19.66 -0.61
CA THR A 1 -2.67 19.27 -1.64
C THR A 1 -3.83 20.24 -1.79
N SER A 2 -4.17 21.05 -0.78
CA SER A 2 -5.34 21.96 -0.77
C SER A 2 -5.39 22.99 -1.91
N VAL A 3 -4.25 23.42 -2.46
CA VAL A 3 -4.19 24.30 -3.65
C VAL A 3 -4.25 23.50 -4.96
N ALA A 4 -3.73 22.27 -4.98
CA ALA A 4 -3.71 21.45 -6.19
C ALA A 4 -5.12 20.94 -6.57
N SER A 5 -5.94 20.60 -5.57
CA SER A 5 -7.30 20.10 -5.77
C SER A 5 -8.20 21.05 -6.58
N PRO A 6 -8.38 22.35 -6.21
CA PRO A 6 -9.20 23.27 -6.99
C PRO A 6 -8.65 23.54 -8.39
N VAL A 7 -7.32 23.50 -8.58
CA VAL A 7 -6.69 23.63 -9.90
C VAL A 7 -7.08 22.46 -10.80
N VAL A 8 -7.05 21.23 -10.30
CA VAL A 8 -7.50 20.03 -11.05
C VAL A 8 -9.00 20.10 -11.33
N ALA A 9 -9.81 20.58 -10.39
CA ALA A 9 -11.25 20.76 -10.60
C ALA A 9 -11.54 21.78 -11.73
N GLY A 10 -10.86 22.93 -11.71
CA GLY A 10 -10.97 23.92 -12.79
C GLY A 10 -10.50 23.39 -14.15
N ALA A 11 -9.42 22.60 -14.15
CA ALA A 11 -8.94 21.90 -15.34
C ALA A 11 -9.97 20.92 -15.91
N VAL A 12 -10.63 20.13 -15.06
CA VAL A 12 -11.71 19.22 -15.48
C VAL A 12 -12.88 19.99 -16.07
N ALA A 13 -13.30 21.09 -15.44
CA ALA A 13 -14.39 21.93 -15.95
C ALA A 13 -14.06 22.52 -17.34
N LEU A 14 -12.83 23.00 -17.53
CA LEU A 14 -12.36 23.52 -18.81
C LEU A 14 -12.29 22.43 -19.90
N LEU A 15 -11.79 21.25 -19.56
CA LEU A 15 -11.76 20.12 -20.50
C LEU A 15 -13.17 19.70 -20.90
N ALA A 16 -14.08 19.59 -19.93
CA ALA A 16 -15.47 19.21 -20.16
C ALA A 16 -16.19 20.20 -21.08
N SER A 17 -15.97 21.52 -20.92
CA SER A 17 -16.54 22.52 -21.83
C SER A 17 -15.95 22.44 -23.23
N GLY A 18 -14.64 22.17 -23.36
CA GLY A 18 -13.96 22.05 -24.65
C GLY A 18 -14.36 20.83 -25.48
N VAL A 19 -14.86 19.77 -24.85
CA VAL A 19 -15.30 18.53 -25.54
C VAL A 19 -16.79 18.28 -25.44
N PHE A 20 -17.58 19.30 -25.13
CA PHE A 20 -19.03 19.17 -24.94
C PHE A 20 -19.74 18.55 -26.17
N HIS A 21 -19.25 18.83 -27.38
CA HIS A 21 -19.76 18.26 -28.64
C HIS A 21 -19.61 16.73 -28.74
N ARG A 22 -18.78 16.10 -27.91
CA ARG A 22 -18.62 14.64 -27.85
C ARG A 22 -19.80 13.92 -27.17
N GLY A 23 -20.66 14.65 -26.46
CA GLY A 23 -21.87 14.11 -25.82
C GLY A 23 -21.60 12.89 -24.93
N ASN A 24 -22.41 11.85 -25.08
CA ASN A 24 -22.39 10.64 -24.25
C ASN A 24 -21.11 9.79 -24.38
N ALA A 25 -20.24 10.09 -25.35
CA ALA A 25 -18.94 9.43 -25.45
C ALA A 25 -18.02 9.80 -24.27
N ILE A 26 -18.28 10.92 -23.58
CA ILE A 26 -17.49 11.41 -22.46
C ILE A 26 -18.29 11.29 -21.16
N ASN A 27 -17.65 10.76 -20.13
CA ASN A 27 -18.20 10.58 -18.79
C ASN A 27 -17.09 10.77 -17.73
N PRO A 28 -17.41 10.72 -16.41
CA PRO A 28 -16.39 10.87 -15.37
C PRO A 28 -15.20 9.90 -15.47
N ALA A 29 -15.42 8.65 -15.91
CA ALA A 29 -14.32 7.72 -16.13
C ALA A 29 -13.45 8.11 -17.32
N SER A 30 -14.03 8.48 -18.47
CA SER A 30 -13.23 8.90 -19.62
C SER A 30 -12.41 10.15 -19.33
N MET A 31 -12.96 11.09 -18.55
CA MET A 31 -12.23 12.26 -18.05
C MET A 31 -11.03 11.82 -17.21
N LYS A 32 -11.26 10.98 -16.19
CA LYS A 32 -10.18 10.46 -15.33
C LYS A 32 -9.12 9.67 -16.12
N GLN A 33 -9.54 8.84 -17.08
CA GLN A 33 -8.65 8.11 -17.98
C GLN A 33 -7.77 9.04 -18.81
N ALA A 34 -8.35 10.10 -19.40
CA ALA A 34 -7.60 11.05 -20.20
C ALA A 34 -6.59 11.84 -19.36
N LEU A 35 -6.97 12.26 -18.15
CA LEU A 35 -6.05 12.92 -17.21
C LEU A 35 -4.87 12.02 -16.84
N MET A 36 -5.13 10.74 -16.57
CA MET A 36 -4.09 9.80 -16.18
C MET A 36 -3.17 9.43 -17.35
N ALA A 37 -3.73 9.19 -18.54
CA ALA A 37 -2.96 8.82 -19.73
C ALA A 37 -2.13 9.99 -20.30
N SER A 38 -2.57 11.23 -20.05
CA SER A 38 -1.85 12.44 -20.48
C SER A 38 -0.76 12.87 -19.50
N ALA A 39 -0.86 12.48 -18.23
CA ALA A 39 0.04 12.91 -17.19
C ALA A 39 1.51 12.58 -17.52
N ARG A 40 2.41 13.50 -17.16
CA ARG A 40 3.85 13.37 -17.37
C ARG A 40 4.51 12.95 -16.07
N ARG A 41 5.16 11.79 -16.09
CA ARG A 41 5.91 11.30 -14.93
C ARG A 41 7.04 12.25 -14.54
N LEU A 42 7.15 12.48 -13.24
CA LEU A 42 8.20 13.25 -12.62
C LEU A 42 9.43 12.34 -12.39
N PRO A 43 10.65 12.83 -12.68
CA PRO A 43 11.86 12.09 -12.41
C PRO A 43 12.08 11.91 -10.91
N GLY A 44 12.49 10.72 -10.48
CA GLY A 44 12.85 10.43 -9.09
C GLY A 44 11.71 10.35 -8.07
N ILE A 45 10.45 10.50 -8.50
CA ILE A 45 9.26 10.42 -7.64
C ILE A 45 8.52 9.11 -7.93
N ASN A 46 8.00 8.41 -6.92
CA ASN A 46 7.31 7.13 -7.11
C ASN A 46 5.79 7.30 -7.31
N MET A 47 5.08 6.24 -7.70
CA MET A 47 3.64 6.31 -7.99
C MET A 47 2.76 6.71 -6.79
N PHE A 48 3.18 6.43 -5.56
CA PHE A 48 2.41 6.76 -4.36
C PHE A 48 2.52 8.25 -4.02
N GLU A 49 3.62 8.89 -4.42
CA GLU A 49 3.85 10.33 -4.25
C GLU A 49 3.27 11.15 -5.41
N GLN A 50 3.50 10.74 -6.67
CA GLN A 50 3.08 11.51 -7.85
C GLN A 50 1.76 11.08 -8.48
N GLY A 51 1.20 9.92 -8.08
CA GLY A 51 0.13 9.27 -8.84
C GLY A 51 0.59 8.94 -10.25
N HIS A 52 -0.15 9.41 -11.26
CA HIS A 52 0.20 9.24 -12.69
C HIS A 52 1.15 10.32 -13.23
N GLY A 53 1.50 11.32 -12.41
CA GLY A 53 2.41 12.40 -12.75
C GLY A 53 1.72 13.76 -12.92
N LYS A 54 2.47 14.72 -13.47
CA LYS A 54 2.03 16.10 -13.67
C LYS A 54 0.95 16.19 -14.75
N LEU A 55 -0.15 16.87 -14.42
CA LEU A 55 -1.26 17.17 -15.33
C LEU A 55 -0.79 17.82 -16.65
N ASP A 56 -1.30 17.31 -17.78
CA ASP A 56 -1.10 17.87 -19.11
C ASP A 56 -2.45 18.11 -19.80
N LEU A 57 -2.95 19.34 -19.68
CA LEU A 57 -4.28 19.73 -20.17
C LEU A 57 -4.43 19.60 -21.69
N LEU A 58 -3.42 20.01 -22.45
CA LEU A 58 -3.49 19.97 -23.92
C LEU A 58 -3.54 18.53 -24.41
N LYS A 59 -2.69 17.66 -23.85
CA LYS A 59 -2.70 16.24 -24.20
C LYS A 59 -4.00 15.56 -23.74
N ALA A 60 -4.52 15.90 -22.55
CA ALA A 60 -5.82 15.41 -22.09
C ALA A 60 -6.96 15.81 -23.05
N TYR A 61 -6.99 17.07 -23.50
CA TYR A 61 -7.96 17.56 -24.47
C TYR A 61 -7.91 16.77 -25.78
N HIS A 62 -6.72 16.55 -26.33
CA HIS A 62 -6.56 15.76 -27.54
C HIS A 62 -7.06 14.32 -27.37
N ILE A 63 -6.74 13.67 -26.25
CA ILE A 63 -7.24 12.32 -25.93
C ILE A 63 -8.78 12.33 -25.87
N LEU A 64 -9.39 13.29 -25.18
CA LEU A 64 -10.84 13.39 -25.05
C LEU A 64 -11.54 13.65 -26.39
N ASN A 65 -10.95 14.50 -27.24
CA ASN A 65 -11.53 14.86 -28.53
C ASN A 65 -11.59 13.67 -29.50
N SER A 66 -10.68 12.69 -29.36
CA SER A 66 -10.67 11.43 -30.13
C SER A 66 -11.05 10.21 -29.28
N TYR A 67 -11.63 10.40 -28.09
CA TYR A 67 -11.84 9.31 -27.13
C TYR A 67 -12.91 8.33 -27.58
N THR A 68 -12.56 7.05 -27.70
CA THR A 68 -13.54 5.98 -27.87
C THR A 68 -13.83 5.35 -26.51
N PRO A 69 -15.12 5.17 -26.13
CA PRO A 69 -15.50 4.49 -24.89
C PRO A 69 -14.77 3.17 -24.70
N GLN A 70 -14.01 3.09 -23.61
CA GLN A 70 -13.20 1.92 -23.29
C GLN A 70 -13.03 1.77 -21.77
N ALA A 71 -12.76 0.54 -21.34
CA ALA A 71 -12.26 0.32 -19.99
C ALA A 71 -10.74 0.43 -19.94
N SER A 72 -10.20 0.79 -18.78
CA SER A 72 -8.75 0.83 -18.56
C SER A 72 -8.41 0.45 -17.12
N LEU A 73 -7.12 0.19 -16.89
CA LEU A 73 -6.58 -0.18 -15.58
C LEU A 73 -5.65 0.90 -15.04
N SER A 74 -5.61 1.02 -13.72
CA SER A 74 -4.70 1.88 -12.99
C SER A 74 -4.11 1.14 -11.78
N PRO A 75 -2.81 0.82 -11.79
CA PRO A 75 -1.87 1.06 -12.89
C PRO A 75 -2.20 0.23 -14.14
N SER A 76 -1.71 0.66 -15.30
CA SER A 76 -1.95 -0.02 -16.59
C SER A 76 -1.07 -1.25 -16.81
N TYR A 77 -0.07 -1.45 -15.94
CA TYR A 77 0.83 -2.60 -15.89
C TYR A 77 1.38 -2.73 -14.47
N ILE A 78 2.00 -3.87 -14.16
CA ILE A 78 2.75 -4.10 -12.92
C ILE A 78 4.15 -4.54 -13.33
N ASP A 79 5.17 -3.72 -13.06
CA ASP A 79 6.57 -4.09 -13.31
C ASP A 79 7.40 -3.89 -12.05
N LEU A 80 7.64 -4.97 -11.32
CA LEU A 80 8.45 -4.96 -10.09
C LEU A 80 9.94 -4.78 -10.39
N GLY A 81 10.34 -4.61 -11.65
CA GLY A 81 11.69 -4.17 -12.03
C GLY A 81 11.82 -2.65 -12.18
N GLU A 82 10.71 -1.90 -12.29
CA GLU A 82 10.75 -0.46 -12.57
C GLU A 82 10.83 0.37 -11.28
N CYS A 83 12.04 0.52 -10.74
CA CYS A 83 12.15 1.10 -9.41
C CYS A 83 11.79 2.57 -9.26
N GLN A 84 11.99 3.38 -10.29
CA GLN A 84 11.67 4.79 -10.20
C GLN A 84 10.18 5.03 -9.92
N TYR A 85 9.30 4.21 -10.51
CA TYR A 85 7.86 4.43 -10.44
C TYR A 85 7.15 3.43 -9.52
N MET A 86 7.57 2.17 -9.51
CA MET A 86 6.92 1.08 -8.77
C MET A 86 7.48 0.85 -7.36
N TRP A 87 8.29 1.77 -6.83
CA TRP A 87 8.68 1.75 -5.42
C TRP A 87 7.43 1.76 -4.52
N PRO A 88 7.35 0.94 -3.44
CA PRO A 88 8.40 0.06 -2.90
C PRO A 88 8.39 -1.36 -3.49
N TYR A 89 7.47 -1.71 -4.38
CA TYR A 89 7.37 -3.09 -4.89
C TYR A 89 8.61 -3.59 -5.61
N CYS A 90 9.45 -2.67 -6.10
CA CYS A 90 10.64 -3.01 -6.88
C CYS A 90 11.88 -3.35 -6.04
N THR A 91 11.94 -2.93 -4.78
CA THR A 91 13.17 -2.93 -3.98
C THR A 91 13.50 -4.30 -3.41
N GLN A 92 12.54 -5.21 -3.47
CA GLN A 92 12.69 -6.59 -3.04
C GLN A 92 12.14 -7.54 -4.11
N PRO A 93 12.97 -8.42 -4.68
CA PRO A 93 12.49 -9.50 -5.53
C PRO A 93 11.61 -10.48 -4.77
N LEU A 94 10.71 -11.15 -5.49
CA LEU A 94 9.87 -12.21 -4.93
C LEU A 94 10.69 -13.49 -4.71
N TYR A 95 10.26 -14.30 -3.75
CA TYR A 95 10.83 -15.63 -3.52
C TYR A 95 9.78 -16.57 -2.92
N TYR A 96 10.01 -17.88 -3.03
CA TYR A 96 9.09 -18.88 -2.49
C TYR A 96 9.00 -18.78 -0.97
N SER A 97 7.80 -18.97 -0.41
CA SER A 97 7.42 -18.81 1.00
C SER A 97 7.38 -17.38 1.55
N ALA A 98 7.54 -16.37 0.70
CA ALA A 98 7.27 -14.98 1.09
C ALA A 98 5.76 -14.72 1.27
N ILE A 99 5.41 -13.77 2.13
CA ILE A 99 4.09 -13.15 2.21
C ILE A 99 3.76 -12.58 0.82
N PRO A 100 2.52 -12.81 0.31
CA PRO A 100 2.15 -12.34 -1.01
C PRO A 100 2.27 -10.82 -1.16
N THR A 101 2.85 -10.36 -2.27
CA THR A 101 2.85 -8.94 -2.61
C THR A 101 1.51 -8.58 -3.24
N ILE A 102 0.77 -7.67 -2.60
CA ILE A 102 -0.56 -7.26 -3.05
C ILE A 102 -0.49 -5.90 -3.74
N ILE A 103 -1.02 -5.83 -4.96
CA ILE A 103 -1.17 -4.61 -5.74
C ILE A 103 -2.66 -4.38 -6.04
N ASN A 104 -3.16 -3.22 -5.63
CA ASN A 104 -4.53 -2.80 -5.94
C ASN A 104 -4.58 -2.13 -7.32
N VAL A 105 -5.47 -2.62 -8.17
CA VAL A 105 -5.70 -2.11 -9.51
C VAL A 105 -7.11 -1.54 -9.58
N THR A 106 -7.21 -0.24 -9.87
CA THR A 106 -8.50 0.40 -10.16
C THR A 106 -8.90 0.11 -11.59
N ILE A 107 -10.14 -0.33 -11.77
CA ILE A 107 -10.77 -0.52 -13.07
C ILE A 107 -11.60 0.73 -13.36
N LEU A 108 -11.30 1.43 -14.45
CA LEU A 108 -12.08 2.57 -14.92
C LEU A 108 -12.94 2.13 -16.09
N ASN A 109 -14.26 2.37 -16.00
CA ASN A 109 -15.24 1.98 -16.98
C ASN A 109 -15.75 3.20 -17.75
N GLY A 110 -15.13 3.48 -18.89
CA GLY A 110 -15.58 4.54 -19.79
C GLY A 110 -16.73 4.14 -20.72
N LEU A 111 -17.20 2.88 -20.68
CA LEU A 111 -18.27 2.39 -21.54
C LEU A 111 -19.67 2.90 -21.13
N GLY A 112 -19.88 3.12 -19.82
CA GLY A 112 -21.16 3.51 -19.22
C GLY A 112 -21.09 3.64 -17.70
N VAL A 113 -22.19 4.10 -17.09
CA VAL A 113 -22.28 4.34 -15.62
C VAL A 113 -22.14 3.04 -14.82
N SER A 114 -22.74 1.96 -15.31
CA SER A 114 -22.63 0.63 -14.73
C SER A 114 -21.89 -0.31 -15.68
N GLY A 115 -21.19 -1.27 -15.11
CA GLY A 115 -20.58 -2.36 -15.85
C GLY A 115 -20.45 -3.60 -14.99
N ARG A 116 -20.09 -4.71 -15.62
CA ARG A 116 -19.77 -5.96 -14.92
C ARG A 116 -18.56 -6.61 -15.56
N ILE A 117 -17.83 -7.36 -14.75
CA ILE A 117 -16.81 -8.28 -15.25
C ILE A 117 -17.52 -9.56 -15.65
N VAL A 118 -17.46 -9.91 -16.94
CA VAL A 118 -18.26 -11.00 -17.53
C VAL A 118 -17.84 -12.37 -17.01
N ASP A 119 -16.53 -12.65 -17.09
CA ASP A 119 -15.92 -13.91 -16.67
C ASP A 119 -14.88 -13.65 -15.59
N LYS A 120 -14.49 -14.71 -14.86
CA LYS A 120 -13.36 -14.62 -13.93
C LYS A 120 -12.10 -14.14 -14.68
N PRO A 121 -11.41 -13.08 -14.20
CA PRO A 121 -10.12 -12.67 -14.74
C PRO A 121 -9.14 -13.84 -14.80
N LYS A 122 -8.45 -13.98 -15.93
CA LYS A 122 -7.57 -15.13 -16.19
C LYS A 122 -6.11 -14.70 -16.23
N TRP A 123 -5.27 -15.43 -15.51
CA TRP A 123 -3.81 -15.31 -15.59
C TRP A 123 -3.27 -16.14 -16.75
N TYR A 124 -2.47 -15.51 -17.61
CA TYR A 124 -1.77 -16.16 -18.71
C TYR A 124 -0.25 -16.04 -18.47
N PRO A 125 0.37 -17.09 -17.91
CA PRO A 125 1.82 -17.11 -17.72
C PRO A 125 2.52 -17.27 -19.08
N TYR A 126 3.51 -16.42 -19.35
CA TYR A 126 4.33 -16.59 -20.55
C TYR A 126 5.44 -17.60 -20.29
N VAL A 127 5.27 -18.83 -20.77
CA VAL A 127 6.23 -19.93 -20.56
C VAL A 127 7.65 -19.57 -21.04
N PRO A 128 7.87 -18.96 -22.23
CA PRO A 128 9.20 -18.59 -22.68
C PRO A 128 9.85 -17.46 -21.85
N GLN A 129 9.05 -16.72 -21.08
CA GLN A 129 9.50 -15.67 -20.16
C GLN A 129 9.31 -16.08 -18.70
N ASN A 130 9.39 -17.39 -18.42
CA ASN A 130 9.41 -17.96 -17.07
C ASN A 130 8.18 -17.62 -16.20
N GLY A 131 7.04 -17.29 -16.83
CA GLY A 131 5.80 -16.91 -16.14
C GLY A 131 5.20 -18.03 -15.29
N HIS A 132 5.60 -19.28 -15.51
CA HIS A 132 5.13 -20.44 -14.74
C HIS A 132 5.72 -20.50 -13.31
N TYR A 133 6.77 -19.72 -13.01
CA TYR A 133 7.26 -19.54 -11.64
C TYR A 133 6.47 -18.49 -10.85
N LEU A 134 5.65 -17.67 -11.52
CA LEU A 134 4.84 -16.65 -10.89
C LEU A 134 3.41 -17.16 -10.69
N GLU A 135 2.98 -17.19 -9.44
CA GLU A 135 1.59 -17.45 -9.06
C GLU A 135 0.85 -16.14 -8.86
N VAL A 136 -0.32 -16.03 -9.48
CA VAL A 136 -1.14 -14.83 -9.45
C VAL A 136 -2.54 -15.21 -8.96
N SER A 137 -2.91 -14.68 -7.79
CA SER A 137 -4.26 -14.79 -7.25
C SER A 137 -4.98 -13.45 -7.37
N LEU A 138 -6.28 -13.50 -7.67
CA LEU A 138 -7.08 -12.33 -8.04
C LEU A 138 -8.34 -12.26 -7.19
N THR A 139 -8.56 -11.10 -6.57
CA THR A 139 -9.82 -10.69 -5.96
C THR A 139 -10.35 -9.48 -6.72
N TYR A 140 -11.66 -9.35 -6.93
CA TYR A 140 -12.20 -8.27 -7.77
C TYR A 140 -13.67 -7.96 -7.49
N SER A 141 -14.08 -6.74 -7.82
CA SER A 141 -15.48 -6.33 -7.83
C SER A 141 -16.21 -6.90 -9.06
N LYS A 142 -17.30 -7.65 -8.86
CA LYS A 142 -18.13 -8.17 -9.96
C LYS A 142 -18.86 -7.07 -10.73
N ILE A 143 -19.31 -6.03 -10.01
CA ILE A 143 -20.05 -4.89 -10.52
C ILE A 143 -19.14 -3.66 -10.46
N LEU A 144 -19.15 -2.86 -11.52
CA LEU A 144 -18.47 -1.57 -11.61
C LEU A 144 -19.53 -0.47 -11.51
N TRP A 145 -19.57 0.26 -10.41
CA TRP A 145 -20.51 1.35 -10.22
C TRP A 145 -20.10 2.33 -9.11
N PRO A 146 -20.21 3.66 -9.34
CA PRO A 146 -20.40 4.30 -10.63
C PRO A 146 -19.06 4.46 -11.37
N TRP A 147 -19.02 4.06 -12.66
CA TRP A 147 -17.86 4.18 -13.57
C TRP A 147 -16.54 3.53 -13.15
N SER A 148 -16.46 2.85 -12.01
CA SER A 148 -15.25 2.19 -11.56
C SER A 148 -15.50 0.93 -10.75
N GLY A 149 -14.45 0.14 -10.59
CA GLY A 149 -14.35 -0.95 -9.63
C GLY A 149 -12.88 -1.25 -9.34
N TRP A 150 -12.60 -2.43 -8.82
CA TRP A 150 -11.26 -2.77 -8.33
C TRP A 150 -10.92 -4.24 -8.58
N MET A 151 -9.61 -4.50 -8.64
CA MET A 151 -9.01 -5.83 -8.67
C MET A 151 -7.76 -5.82 -7.78
N GLY A 152 -7.73 -6.69 -6.78
CA GLY A 152 -6.54 -6.99 -5.99
C GLY A 152 -5.73 -8.11 -6.68
N VAL A 153 -4.47 -7.83 -6.98
CA VAL A 153 -3.53 -8.77 -7.57
C VAL A 153 -2.54 -9.20 -6.50
N SER A 154 -2.57 -10.48 -6.13
CA SER A 154 -1.68 -11.09 -5.16
C SER A 154 -0.63 -11.93 -5.88
N LEU A 155 0.64 -11.60 -5.68
CA LEU A 155 1.78 -12.23 -6.34
C LEU A 155 2.57 -13.10 -5.36
N THR A 156 2.78 -14.36 -5.73
CA THR A 156 3.61 -15.34 -5.03
C THR A 156 4.51 -16.08 -6.01
N VAL A 157 5.51 -16.80 -5.49
CA VAL A 157 6.37 -17.67 -6.30
C VAL A 157 5.94 -19.11 -6.10
N SER A 158 5.79 -19.86 -7.20
CA SER A 158 5.45 -21.28 -7.13
C SER A 158 6.59 -22.11 -6.53
N SER A 159 6.29 -23.30 -6.03
CA SER A 159 7.30 -24.22 -5.49
C SER A 159 8.37 -24.63 -6.52
N ALA A 160 8.05 -24.59 -7.81
CA ALA A 160 9.03 -24.80 -8.88
C ALA A 160 10.09 -23.69 -8.96
N GLY A 161 9.78 -22.49 -8.44
CA GLY A 161 10.64 -21.31 -8.45
C GLY A 161 11.58 -21.18 -7.25
N ILE A 162 11.64 -22.16 -6.33
CA ILE A 162 12.45 -22.08 -5.09
C ILE A 162 13.92 -21.74 -5.33
N SER A 163 14.52 -22.27 -6.40
CA SER A 163 15.92 -22.07 -6.77
C SER A 163 16.10 -21.17 -8.00
N TYR A 164 15.00 -20.63 -8.53
CA TYR A 164 15.03 -19.81 -9.74
C TYR A 164 15.54 -18.40 -9.44
N SER A 165 16.32 -17.85 -10.37
CA SER A 165 16.75 -16.46 -10.35
C SER A 165 16.55 -15.84 -11.72
N GLY A 166 15.79 -14.75 -11.79
CA GLY A 166 15.53 -14.05 -13.03
C GLY A 166 14.19 -13.34 -13.05
N SER A 167 13.80 -12.85 -14.22
CA SER A 167 12.50 -12.19 -14.41
C SER A 167 11.43 -13.20 -14.85
N ALA A 168 10.21 -13.03 -14.36
CA ALA A 168 9.03 -13.78 -14.76
C ALA A 168 7.96 -12.84 -15.29
N GLN A 169 7.28 -13.22 -16.38
CA GLN A 169 6.29 -12.37 -17.05
C GLN A 169 5.01 -13.11 -17.41
N GLY A 170 3.92 -12.35 -17.53
CA GLY A 170 2.65 -12.80 -18.07
C GLY A 170 1.66 -11.65 -18.10
N HIS A 171 0.37 -11.96 -18.24
CA HIS A 171 -0.66 -10.95 -18.10
C HIS A 171 -1.96 -11.51 -17.53
N VAL A 172 -2.74 -10.62 -16.90
CA VAL A 172 -4.13 -10.89 -16.55
C VAL A 172 -5.03 -10.34 -17.64
N GLU A 173 -5.98 -11.13 -18.12
CA GLU A 173 -7.01 -10.71 -19.07
C GLU A 173 -8.37 -10.67 -18.38
N LEU A 174 -9.14 -9.62 -18.65
CA LEU A 174 -10.52 -9.49 -18.20
C LEU A 174 -11.37 -8.74 -19.23
N VAL A 175 -12.67 -9.05 -19.24
CA VAL A 175 -13.64 -8.46 -20.15
C VAL A 175 -14.68 -7.71 -19.34
N ILE A 176 -14.84 -6.43 -19.67
CA ILE A 176 -15.83 -5.56 -19.05
C ILE A 176 -16.96 -5.34 -20.02
N GLU A 177 -18.18 -5.52 -19.54
CA GLU A 177 -19.40 -5.29 -20.30
C GLU A 177 -20.25 -4.22 -19.61
N SER A 178 -20.75 -3.29 -20.41
CA SER A 178 -21.69 -2.26 -19.96
C SER A 178 -22.96 -2.29 -20.81
N PRO A 179 -24.12 -1.93 -20.22
CA PRO A 179 -25.33 -1.71 -20.98
C PRO A 179 -25.10 -0.68 -22.09
N SER A 180 -25.81 -0.83 -23.19
CA SER A 180 -25.84 0.16 -24.25
C SER A 180 -26.74 1.33 -23.88
N ASP A 181 -26.41 2.52 -24.40
CA ASP A 181 -27.17 3.74 -24.13
C ASP A 181 -28.56 3.68 -24.79
N ASP A 182 -28.66 2.97 -25.92
CA ASP A 182 -29.90 2.68 -26.63
C ASP A 182 -30.37 1.28 -26.23
N GLY A 183 -31.44 1.19 -25.43
CA GLY A 183 -31.93 -0.04 -24.79
C GLY A 183 -32.28 -1.25 -25.68
N GLY A 184 -31.98 -1.20 -26.99
CA GLY A 184 -32.10 -2.32 -27.95
C GLY A 184 -30.78 -2.78 -28.58
N SER A 185 -29.64 -2.12 -28.31
CA SER A 185 -28.33 -2.45 -28.90
C SER A 185 -27.56 -3.48 -28.05
N ALA A 186 -26.77 -4.32 -28.72
CA ALA A 186 -25.88 -5.28 -28.04
C ALA A 186 -24.97 -4.56 -27.04
N PRO A 187 -24.69 -5.13 -25.86
CA PRO A 187 -23.94 -4.45 -24.80
C PRO A 187 -22.51 -4.12 -25.25
N LYS A 188 -22.00 -2.97 -24.80
CA LYS A 188 -20.64 -2.52 -25.10
C LYS A 188 -19.64 -3.38 -24.33
N ARG A 189 -18.58 -3.83 -24.99
CA ARG A 189 -17.52 -4.66 -24.39
C ARG A 189 -16.15 -4.04 -24.57
N SER A 190 -15.33 -4.13 -23.52
CA SER A 190 -13.93 -3.75 -23.54
C SER A 190 -13.07 -4.91 -23.05
N TYR A 191 -12.10 -5.29 -23.87
CA TYR A 191 -11.10 -6.32 -23.56
C TYR A 191 -9.86 -5.63 -23.05
N ILE A 192 -9.40 -5.98 -21.86
CA ILE A 192 -8.26 -5.33 -21.24
C ILE A 192 -7.27 -6.38 -20.73
N ARG A 193 -5.99 -6.04 -20.84
CA ARG A 193 -4.86 -6.86 -20.42
C ARG A 193 -4.00 -6.06 -19.46
N LEU A 194 -3.63 -6.68 -18.34
CA LEU A 194 -2.69 -6.15 -17.36
C LEU A 194 -1.38 -6.92 -17.47
N PRO A 195 -0.34 -6.37 -18.12
CA PRO A 195 0.99 -6.98 -18.13
C PRO A 195 1.56 -7.01 -16.71
N ILE A 196 2.15 -8.14 -16.33
CA ILE A 196 2.82 -8.33 -15.04
C ILE A 196 4.24 -8.83 -15.31
N ARG A 197 5.21 -8.15 -14.70
CA ARG A 197 6.62 -8.55 -14.66
C ARG A 197 7.12 -8.47 -13.23
N ALA A 198 7.77 -9.54 -12.78
CA ALA A 198 8.39 -9.61 -11.45
C ALA A 198 9.80 -10.17 -11.55
N ASN A 199 10.65 -9.78 -10.60
CA ASN A 199 11.96 -10.42 -10.40
C ASN A 199 11.82 -11.47 -9.30
N ILE A 200 12.38 -12.65 -9.54
CA ILE A 200 12.38 -13.77 -8.62
C ILE A 200 13.82 -14.10 -8.26
N ILE A 201 14.05 -14.44 -6.99
CA ILE A 201 15.32 -14.95 -6.48
C ILE A 201 15.11 -16.27 -5.73
N PRO A 202 16.18 -17.06 -5.52
CA PRO A 202 16.12 -18.21 -4.64
C PRO A 202 15.70 -17.79 -3.23
N THR A 203 14.96 -18.64 -2.53
CA THR A 203 14.52 -18.37 -1.16
C THR A 203 15.71 -18.00 -0.27
N PRO A 204 15.74 -16.78 0.30
CA PRO A 204 16.85 -16.35 1.15
C PRO A 204 16.98 -17.24 2.39
N PRO A 205 18.19 -17.40 2.94
CA PRO A 205 18.38 -18.08 4.21
C PRO A 205 17.54 -17.43 5.31
N ARG A 206 16.92 -18.24 6.18
CA ARG A 206 16.10 -17.81 7.33
C ARG A 206 16.69 -16.62 8.10
N ARG A 207 17.97 -16.67 8.43
CA ARG A 207 18.69 -15.60 9.17
C ARG A 207 18.71 -14.22 8.49
N LYS A 208 18.41 -14.15 7.19
CA LYS A 208 18.31 -12.90 6.42
C LYS A 208 16.87 -12.43 6.23
N ARG A 209 15.88 -13.20 6.67
CA ARG A 209 14.45 -12.88 6.52
C ARG A 209 13.94 -12.29 7.82
N LEU A 210 13.42 -11.08 7.73
CA LEU A 210 12.89 -10.29 8.83
C LEU A 210 11.40 -10.08 8.58
N LEU A 211 10.62 -10.19 9.64
CA LEU A 211 9.20 -9.87 9.63
C LEU A 211 9.00 -8.51 10.31
N TRP A 212 8.27 -7.62 9.67
CA TRP A 212 7.82 -6.36 10.25
C TRP A 212 6.37 -6.49 10.68
N ASP A 213 6.09 -6.22 11.95
CA ASP A 213 4.72 -6.12 12.44
C ASP A 213 4.11 -4.77 12.07
N GLN A 214 3.23 -4.76 11.07
CA GLN A 214 2.47 -3.57 10.65
C GLN A 214 1.07 -3.55 11.26
N PHE A 215 0.65 -4.64 11.89
CA PHE A 215 -0.71 -4.78 12.38
C PHE A 215 -0.97 -3.89 13.58
N HIS A 216 0.04 -3.72 14.44
CA HIS A 216 -0.02 -2.92 15.66
C HIS A 216 0.48 -1.47 15.52
N ASN A 217 0.85 -1.07 14.30
CA ASN A 217 1.21 0.32 13.99
C ASN A 217 -0.03 1.17 13.65
N LEU A 218 0.08 2.47 13.92
CA LEU A 218 -0.88 3.49 13.55
C LEU A 218 -1.03 3.59 12.02
N ARG A 219 -2.17 3.19 11.48
CA ARG A 219 -2.44 3.23 10.02
C ARG A 219 -2.94 4.59 9.54
N TYR A 220 -3.77 5.20 10.36
CA TYR A 220 -4.33 6.54 10.24
C TYR A 220 -5.02 6.82 11.57
N PRO A 221 -4.75 7.94 12.24
CA PRO A 221 -5.21 8.16 13.60
C PRO A 221 -6.75 8.14 13.70
N PRO A 222 -7.37 7.17 14.41
CA PRO A 222 -8.78 7.24 14.79
C PRO A 222 -9.00 8.18 15.99
N GLY A 223 -7.94 8.48 16.73
CA GLY A 223 -7.91 9.28 17.94
C GLY A 223 -6.73 10.25 17.96
N TYR A 224 -6.39 10.79 19.13
CA TYR A 224 -5.24 11.71 19.25
C TYR A 224 -3.99 10.93 19.62
N PHE A 225 -3.08 10.84 18.64
CA PHE A 225 -1.72 10.36 18.82
C PHE A 225 -0.77 11.56 18.68
N PRO A 226 -0.03 11.93 19.73
CA PRO A 226 0.91 13.02 19.69
C PRO A 226 2.13 12.62 18.86
N ARG A 227 2.81 13.60 18.26
CA ARG A 227 4.09 13.34 17.59
C ARG A 227 5.16 12.84 18.56
N ASP A 228 6.05 12.00 18.05
CA ASP A 228 7.25 11.53 18.76
C ASP A 228 8.13 12.69 19.21
N ASN A 229 8.33 13.66 18.30
CA ASN A 229 9.08 14.88 18.59
C ASN A 229 8.20 15.96 19.24
N LEU A 230 8.15 15.93 20.57
CA LEU A 230 7.44 16.89 21.42
C LEU A 230 7.88 18.37 21.27
N ARG A 231 9.00 18.66 20.58
CA ARG A 231 9.41 20.05 20.30
C ARG A 231 8.60 20.70 19.18
N MET A 232 7.93 19.90 18.33
CA MET A 232 7.11 20.40 17.22
C MET A 232 5.71 20.79 17.71
N LYS A 233 5.46 22.10 17.87
CA LYS A 233 4.19 22.62 18.41
C LYS A 233 3.17 23.07 17.37
N ALA A 234 3.56 23.19 16.11
CA ALA A 234 2.71 23.77 15.06
C ALA A 234 1.58 22.84 14.62
N ASP A 235 1.76 21.54 14.81
CA ASP A 235 0.79 20.51 14.44
C ASP A 235 0.91 19.36 15.45
N PRO A 236 -0.09 19.19 16.34
CA PRO A 236 0.00 18.26 17.46
C PRO A 236 -0.18 16.80 17.03
N LEU A 237 -0.80 16.53 15.88
CA LEU A 237 -1.16 15.18 15.46
C LEU A 237 0.00 14.50 14.71
N ASP A 238 0.16 13.20 14.93
CA ASP A 238 0.83 12.34 13.96
C ASP A 238 -0.14 11.93 12.85
N TRP A 239 0.14 12.38 11.64
CA TRP A 239 -0.71 12.25 10.45
C TRP A 239 -0.01 11.44 9.36
N ASN A 240 1.25 11.05 9.57
CA ASN A 240 2.04 10.39 8.53
C ASN A 240 1.90 8.87 8.55
N ALA A 241 1.32 8.30 9.62
CA ALA A 241 1.13 6.87 9.83
C ALA A 241 2.43 6.06 9.82
N ASP A 242 2.45 4.99 10.61
CA ASP A 242 3.66 4.26 10.91
C ASP A 242 3.81 3.07 9.98
N HIS A 243 4.33 3.36 8.77
CA HIS A 243 4.64 2.34 7.79
C HIS A 243 6.14 2.27 7.50
N ILE A 244 6.63 1.06 7.27
CA ILE A 244 8.03 0.78 6.90
C ILE A 244 8.50 1.49 5.61
N HIS A 245 7.55 2.00 4.81
CA HIS A 245 7.80 2.68 3.54
C HIS A 245 7.40 4.18 3.61
N THR A 246 7.06 4.70 4.78
CA THR A 246 6.82 6.13 5.01
C THR A 246 7.74 6.60 6.14
N ASN A 247 7.27 6.58 7.38
CA ASN A 247 7.98 7.04 8.57
C ASN A 247 9.31 6.31 8.77
N PHE A 248 9.34 4.99 8.55
CA PHE A 248 10.55 4.19 8.71
C PHE A 248 11.28 3.87 7.41
N LYS A 249 11.07 4.67 6.35
CA LYS A 249 11.71 4.47 5.03
C LYS A 249 13.23 4.41 5.11
N ASP A 250 13.85 5.23 5.95
CA ASP A 250 15.31 5.25 6.11
C ASP A 250 15.81 3.97 6.79
N MET A 251 15.11 3.50 7.82
CA MET A 251 15.41 2.21 8.47
C MET A 251 15.29 1.06 7.47
N TYR A 252 14.20 1.03 6.68
CA TYR A 252 14.02 0.08 5.59
C TYR A 252 15.21 0.08 4.62
N GLY A 253 15.62 1.27 4.18
CA GLY A 253 16.74 1.45 3.27
C GLY A 253 18.04 0.87 3.82
N HIS A 254 18.37 1.16 5.08
CA HIS A 254 19.57 0.65 5.74
C HIS A 254 19.55 -0.87 5.91
N VAL A 255 18.43 -1.44 6.35
CA VAL A 255 18.28 -2.89 6.57
C VAL A 255 18.35 -3.66 5.24
N ARG A 256 17.71 -3.13 4.19
CA ARG A 256 17.81 -3.69 2.83
C ARG A 256 19.24 -3.60 2.27
N ALA A 257 19.93 -2.47 2.48
CA ALA A 257 21.31 -2.29 2.05
C ALA A 257 22.28 -3.25 2.77
N ALA A 258 21.98 -3.62 4.02
CA ALA A 258 22.71 -4.65 4.76
C ALA A 258 22.43 -6.10 4.25
N GLY A 259 21.52 -6.27 3.29
CA GLY A 259 21.24 -7.55 2.64
C GLY A 259 20.20 -8.42 3.35
N TYR A 260 19.37 -7.84 4.21
CA TYR A 260 18.20 -8.49 4.80
C TYR A 260 16.95 -8.27 3.95
N TYR A 261 16.04 -9.24 3.97
CA TYR A 261 14.73 -9.20 3.29
C TYR A 261 13.67 -8.96 4.33
N ILE A 262 12.79 -7.98 4.08
CA ILE A 262 11.77 -7.57 5.05
C ILE A 262 10.40 -7.85 4.45
N GLU A 263 9.56 -8.53 5.21
CA GLU A 263 8.18 -8.85 4.85
C GLU A 263 7.25 -8.13 5.83
N VAL A 264 6.15 -7.57 5.34
CA VAL A 264 5.25 -6.72 6.13
C VAL A 264 4.01 -7.52 6.52
N LEU A 265 3.83 -7.76 7.82
CA LEU A 265 2.70 -8.48 8.38
C LEU A 265 1.57 -7.51 8.71
N GLY A 266 0.53 -7.46 7.88
CA GLY A 266 -0.68 -6.66 8.11
C GLY A 266 -1.80 -7.40 8.86
N ALA A 267 -1.46 -8.45 9.61
CA ALA A 267 -2.40 -9.33 10.32
C ALA A 267 -1.86 -9.66 11.73
N PRO A 268 -2.69 -10.19 12.65
CA PRO A 268 -2.24 -10.56 13.99
C PRO A 268 -1.02 -11.50 13.97
N LEU A 269 -0.21 -11.48 15.03
CA LEU A 269 1.01 -12.29 15.17
C LEU A 269 0.72 -13.81 15.14
N THR A 270 -0.53 -14.23 15.30
CA THR A 270 -0.97 -15.61 15.10
C THR A 270 -0.94 -16.05 13.62
N CYS A 271 -0.93 -15.11 12.67
CA CYS A 271 -1.09 -15.35 11.23
C CYS A 271 0.22 -15.42 10.43
N PHE A 272 1.32 -15.94 11.02
CA PHE A 272 2.56 -16.19 10.27
C PHE A 272 3.31 -17.43 10.75
N GLU A 273 4.08 -18.01 9.83
CA GLU A 273 4.93 -19.17 10.08
C GLU A 273 6.34 -18.72 10.52
N ALA A 274 6.66 -18.86 11.81
CA ALA A 274 7.91 -18.34 12.39
C ALA A 274 9.17 -19.07 11.90
N SER A 275 9.06 -20.32 11.47
CA SER A 275 10.19 -21.08 10.93
C SER A 275 10.80 -20.44 9.67
N ASN A 276 10.06 -19.57 8.98
CA ASN A 276 10.54 -18.84 7.81
C ASN A 276 11.45 -17.64 8.14
N TYR A 277 11.41 -17.12 9.37
CA TYR A 277 12.04 -15.86 9.75
C TYR A 277 13.14 -16.03 10.79
N GLY A 278 14.17 -15.18 10.69
CA GLY A 278 15.23 -15.08 11.69
C GLY A 278 14.81 -14.20 12.85
N ALA A 279 14.14 -13.08 12.57
CA ALA A 279 13.64 -12.16 13.57
C ALA A 279 12.32 -11.50 13.17
N ILE A 280 11.57 -11.05 14.16
CA ILE A 280 10.43 -10.15 14.02
C ILE A 280 10.76 -8.79 14.64
N PHE A 281 10.37 -7.73 13.96
CA PHE A 281 10.50 -6.34 14.39
C PHE A 281 9.13 -5.83 14.79
N ILE A 282 9.04 -5.32 16.02
CA ILE A 282 7.90 -4.54 16.51
C ILE A 282 8.45 -3.15 16.76
N VAL A 283 8.07 -2.19 15.92
CA VAL A 283 8.62 -0.83 15.94
C VAL A 283 7.46 0.11 16.13
N ASP A 284 7.50 0.89 17.20
CA ASP A 284 6.51 1.89 17.55
C ASP A 284 5.06 1.36 17.48
N PRO A 285 4.68 0.41 18.35
CA PRO A 285 3.32 -0.11 18.36
C PRO A 285 2.40 0.78 19.19
N GLU A 286 1.23 1.11 18.67
CA GLU A 286 0.17 1.86 19.35
C GLU A 286 -0.97 0.96 19.84
N GLU A 287 -1.11 -0.23 19.25
CA GLU A 287 -2.19 -1.18 19.56
C GLU A 287 -1.81 -2.20 20.65
N GLU A 288 -2.84 -2.81 21.24
CA GLU A 288 -2.69 -3.88 22.24
C GLU A 288 -2.41 -5.24 21.60
N PHE A 289 -1.74 -6.13 22.34
CA PHE A 289 -1.47 -7.51 21.91
C PHE A 289 -2.44 -8.48 22.57
N PHE A 290 -3.11 -9.32 21.78
CA PHE A 290 -4.02 -10.32 22.32
C PHE A 290 -3.27 -11.45 23.04
N PRO A 291 -3.87 -12.09 24.08
CA PRO A 291 -3.23 -13.19 24.80
C PRO A 291 -2.76 -14.34 23.90
N GLU A 292 -3.51 -14.64 22.83
CA GLU A 292 -3.15 -15.66 21.85
C GLU A 292 -1.90 -15.28 21.05
N GLU A 293 -1.70 -13.99 20.75
CA GLU A 293 -0.52 -13.47 20.08
C GLU A 293 0.70 -13.59 20.98
N ILE A 294 0.57 -13.17 22.24
CA ILE A 294 1.63 -13.28 23.25
C ILE A 294 2.05 -14.74 23.42
N ALA A 295 1.09 -15.65 23.59
CA ALA A 295 1.36 -17.08 23.76
C ALA A 295 2.04 -17.70 22.53
N LYS A 296 1.57 -17.33 21.33
CA LYS A 296 2.14 -17.82 20.06
C LYS A 296 3.56 -17.27 19.86
N LEU A 297 3.78 -15.98 20.07
CA LEU A 297 5.09 -15.36 19.93
C LEU A 297 6.09 -15.94 20.94
N LYS A 298 5.67 -16.17 22.19
CA LYS A 298 6.49 -16.87 23.19
C LYS A 298 6.99 -18.21 22.69
N LYS A 299 6.07 -19.05 22.20
CA LYS A 299 6.41 -20.35 21.62
C LYS A 299 7.37 -20.23 20.44
N ASP A 300 7.19 -19.24 19.58
CA ASP A 300 8.05 -19.05 18.41
C ASP A 300 9.47 -18.62 18.80
N ILE A 301 9.60 -17.77 19.82
CA ILE A 301 10.91 -17.38 20.37
C ILE A 301 11.61 -18.55 21.03
N ASP A 302 10.89 -19.37 21.80
CA ASP A 302 11.45 -20.60 22.38
C ASP A 302 11.93 -21.57 21.29
N ASN A 303 11.33 -21.53 20.08
CA ASN A 303 11.76 -22.27 18.89
C ASN A 303 12.83 -21.55 18.05
N GLY A 304 13.39 -20.46 18.56
CA GLY A 304 14.55 -19.77 17.99
C GLY A 304 14.24 -18.60 17.06
N LEU A 305 13.03 -18.01 17.10
CA LEU A 305 12.76 -16.69 16.51
C LEU A 305 13.37 -15.59 17.42
N SER A 306 14.02 -14.59 16.85
CA SER A 306 14.44 -13.41 17.62
C SER A 306 13.36 -12.32 17.59
N LEU A 307 13.17 -11.63 18.71
CA LEU A 307 12.30 -10.46 18.82
C LEU A 307 13.16 -9.21 18.99
N ILE A 308 12.91 -8.21 18.15
CA ILE A 308 13.53 -6.89 18.26
C ILE A 308 12.41 -5.87 18.41
N ILE A 309 12.44 -5.14 19.52
CA ILE A 309 11.45 -4.10 19.83
C ILE A 309 12.15 -2.75 19.80
N PHE A 310 11.54 -1.81 19.10
CA PHE A 310 11.84 -0.39 19.20
C PHE A 310 10.58 0.29 19.70
N ALA A 311 10.63 0.85 20.91
CA ALA A 311 9.53 1.58 21.50
C ALA A 311 9.88 3.07 21.57
N ASP A 312 8.86 3.92 21.64
CA ASP A 312 9.02 5.34 21.89
C ASP A 312 8.56 5.72 23.31
N TRP A 313 8.54 7.01 23.61
CA TRP A 313 8.27 7.58 24.92
C TRP A 313 6.84 7.28 25.38
N TYR A 314 6.68 7.10 26.68
CA TYR A 314 5.37 7.01 27.33
C TYR A 314 5.45 7.69 28.69
N ASN A 315 4.58 8.67 28.95
CA ASN A 315 4.46 9.28 30.27
C ASN A 315 3.12 10.00 30.44
N VAL A 316 2.31 9.55 31.40
CA VAL A 316 0.97 10.09 31.64
C VAL A 316 0.97 11.57 32.00
N THR A 317 2.00 12.05 32.71
CA THR A 317 2.13 13.47 33.07
C THR A 317 2.44 14.32 31.85
N VAL A 318 3.29 13.84 30.94
CA VAL A 318 3.58 14.51 29.66
C VAL A 318 2.34 14.52 28.76
N MET A 319 1.66 13.38 28.62
CA MET A 319 0.42 13.26 27.84
C MET A 319 -0.64 14.28 28.28
N ARG A 320 -0.83 14.49 29.58
CA ARG A 320 -1.76 15.51 30.12
C ARG A 320 -1.38 16.94 29.78
N LYS A 321 -0.09 17.22 29.56
CA LYS A 321 0.41 18.56 29.20
C LYS A 321 0.28 18.86 27.71
N VAL A 322 0.28 17.85 26.85
CA VAL A 322 0.18 18.00 25.40
C VAL A 322 -1.25 17.91 24.86
N LYS A 323 -2.26 17.85 25.75
CA LYS A 323 -3.66 17.96 25.35
C LYS A 323 -3.93 19.30 24.66
N PHE A 324 -4.83 19.30 23.68
CA PHE A 324 -5.26 20.53 23.02
C PHE A 324 -6.79 20.60 22.95
N PHE A 325 -7.29 21.82 22.77
CA PHE A 325 -8.71 22.06 22.56
C PHE A 325 -8.96 22.17 21.06
N ASP A 326 -9.76 21.26 20.51
CA ASP A 326 -10.19 21.32 19.12
C ASP A 326 -11.38 22.26 18.99
N GLU A 327 -11.19 23.37 18.28
CA GLU A 327 -12.26 24.35 18.04
C GLU A 327 -13.38 23.79 17.16
N ASN A 328 -13.10 22.80 16.30
CA ASN A 328 -14.09 22.23 15.38
C ASN A 328 -15.07 21.33 16.13
N THR A 329 -14.58 20.42 16.98
CA THR A 329 -15.44 19.52 17.78
C THR A 329 -15.83 20.12 19.14
N ARG A 330 -15.18 21.22 19.55
CA ARG A 330 -15.33 21.86 20.87
C ARG A 330 -15.02 20.92 22.03
N GLN A 331 -14.03 20.05 21.85
CA GLN A 331 -13.63 19.05 22.84
C GLN A 331 -12.14 19.15 23.15
N TRP A 332 -11.79 18.77 24.37
CA TRP A 332 -10.39 18.53 24.73
C TRP A 332 -9.99 17.15 24.23
N TRP A 333 -8.98 17.11 23.37
CA TRP A 333 -8.37 15.86 22.94
C TRP A 333 -7.21 15.54 23.87
N MET A 334 -7.25 14.36 24.49
CA MET A 334 -6.14 13.81 25.26
C MET A 334 -5.49 12.70 24.45
N PRO A 335 -4.15 12.55 24.53
CA PRO A 335 -3.48 11.44 23.89
C PRO A 335 -4.02 10.09 24.37
N ASP A 336 -4.29 9.19 23.43
CA ASP A 336 -4.70 7.81 23.74
C ASP A 336 -3.51 7.00 24.27
N THR A 337 -2.31 7.25 23.74
CA THR A 337 -1.03 6.73 24.22
C THR A 337 0.11 7.77 24.09
N GLY A 338 1.34 7.41 24.48
CA GLY A 338 2.55 8.21 24.24
C GLY A 338 2.96 8.19 22.77
N GLY A 339 4.27 8.19 22.48
CA GLY A 339 4.76 7.82 21.15
C GLY A 339 4.44 6.34 20.86
N ALA A 340 4.75 5.46 21.81
CA ALA A 340 4.34 4.05 21.76
C ALA A 340 3.40 3.66 22.89
N ASN A 341 2.65 2.58 22.70
CA ASN A 341 1.87 1.89 23.74
C ASN A 341 2.76 1.01 24.62
N VAL A 342 3.57 1.67 25.45
CA VAL A 342 4.46 1.01 26.42
C VAL A 342 3.71 0.09 27.41
N PRO A 343 2.50 0.41 27.91
CA PRO A 343 1.72 -0.54 28.70
C PRO A 343 1.45 -1.87 27.96
N ALA A 344 0.98 -1.82 26.72
CA ALA A 344 0.76 -3.02 25.92
C ALA A 344 2.06 -3.79 25.64
N LEU A 345 3.15 -3.07 25.37
CA LEU A 345 4.49 -3.68 25.26
C LEU A 345 4.92 -4.37 26.55
N ASN A 346 4.60 -3.80 27.72
CA ASN A 346 4.91 -4.42 29.01
C ASN A 346 4.10 -5.70 29.26
N ASP A 347 2.83 -5.74 28.83
CA ASP A 347 2.03 -6.97 28.87
C ASP A 347 2.67 -8.07 28.01
N LEU A 348 3.11 -7.73 26.79
CA LEU A 348 3.85 -8.64 25.92
C LEU A 348 5.17 -9.10 26.57
N LEU A 349 5.99 -8.15 27.03
CA LEU A 349 7.34 -8.36 27.54
C LEU A 349 7.39 -9.06 28.90
N SER A 350 6.29 -9.04 29.65
CA SER A 350 6.14 -9.73 30.94
C SER A 350 6.49 -11.22 30.86
N SER A 351 6.27 -11.85 29.70
CA SER A 351 6.61 -13.25 29.42
C SER A 351 8.10 -13.57 29.55
N TRP A 352 8.96 -12.56 29.41
CA TRP A 352 10.42 -12.65 29.54
C TRP A 352 10.97 -11.88 30.75
N GLY A 353 10.09 -11.39 31.64
CA GLY A 353 10.50 -10.63 32.83
C GLY A 353 11.10 -9.27 32.51
N ILE A 354 10.76 -8.69 31.35
CA ILE A 354 11.21 -7.37 30.91
C ILE A 354 10.08 -6.37 31.13
N VAL A 355 10.43 -5.16 31.60
CA VAL A 355 9.50 -4.04 31.77
C VAL A 355 10.20 -2.76 31.34
N LEU A 356 9.53 -1.98 30.50
CA LEU A 356 9.90 -0.63 30.09
C LEU A 356 9.32 0.39 31.07
N GLY A 357 10.16 1.34 31.49
CA GLY A 357 9.74 2.46 32.36
C GLY A 357 9.06 3.59 31.58
N ASP A 358 8.55 4.58 32.31
CA ASP A 358 7.81 5.74 31.77
C ASP A 358 8.59 7.07 31.87
N THR A 359 9.90 6.99 32.16
CA THR A 359 10.72 8.19 32.32
C THR A 359 11.18 8.71 30.97
N VAL A 360 10.88 9.97 30.67
CA VAL A 360 11.22 10.64 29.42
C VAL A 360 12.39 11.59 29.66
N TYR A 361 13.41 11.48 28.81
CA TYR A 361 14.61 12.31 28.85
C TYR A 361 14.67 13.21 27.61
N ASP A 362 15.26 14.39 27.76
CA ASP A 362 15.57 15.29 26.64
C ASP A 362 17.04 15.72 26.75
N GLY A 363 17.82 15.51 25.69
CA GLY A 363 19.25 15.81 25.66
C GLY A 363 20.02 14.98 24.64
N GLU A 364 21.32 15.26 24.53
CA GLU A 364 22.25 14.42 23.76
C GLU A 364 22.70 13.23 24.60
N TYR A 365 22.77 12.05 23.99
CA TYR A 365 23.30 10.85 24.61
C TYR A 365 24.31 10.18 23.69
N THR A 366 25.24 9.42 24.26
CA THR A 366 26.25 8.67 23.51
C THR A 366 26.19 7.22 23.97
N ILE A 367 25.98 6.30 23.04
CA ILE A 367 26.14 4.87 23.29
C ILE A 367 27.60 4.55 23.02
N SER A 368 28.32 4.12 24.07
CA SER A 368 29.72 3.68 24.00
C SER A 368 29.85 2.21 23.62
#